data_AF-A0A947AHW4-F1
#
_entry.id   AF-A0A947AHW4-F1
#
_cell.length_a   1.000
_cell.length_b   1.000
_cell.length_c   1.000
_cell.angle_alpha   90.00
_cell.angle_beta   90.00
_cell.angle_gamma   90.00
#
_symmetry.space_group_name_H-M   'P 1'
#
loop_
_entity.id
_entity.type
_entity.pdbx_description
1 polymer ?
#
loop_
_entity_poly.entity_id
_entity_poly.type
_entity_poly.pdbx_seq_one_letter_code
_entity_poly.pdbx_strand_id
1 'polypeptide(L)'
;DENIGKLAKLYLEEASTIKELEAKINPIFAPKDFEGAWGDHMHTMEDLIQNAPMINDFNEFEAYIMNLSGLKGKNFFKPLRLILTGAEYGPELSEIYPLIKPYLLEVAS
;
A
#
# COMPACT_ATOMS: atom_id res chain seq x y z
N ASP A 1 10.95 -13.23 7.66
CA ASP A 1 10.24 -12.29 8.54
C ASP A 1 8.81 -12.77 8.78
N GLU A 2 8.27 -12.63 9.98
CA GLU A 2 6.92 -13.13 10.34
C GLU A 2 5.81 -12.38 9.60
N ASN A 3 5.94 -11.06 9.43
CA ASN A 3 4.91 -10.25 8.76
C ASN A 3 4.84 -10.58 7.27
N ILE A 4 5.99 -10.79 6.62
CA ILE A 4 6.04 -11.24 5.23
C ILE A 4 5.41 -12.63 5.07
N GLY A 5 5.61 -13.54 6.03
CA GLY A 5 4.95 -14.85 6.02
C GLY A 5 3.42 -14.75 6.14
N LYS A 6 2.92 -13.85 7.01
CA LYS A 6 1.47 -13.57 7.13
C LYS A 6 0.91 -12.89 5.89
N LEU A 7 1.68 -11.98 5.28
CA LEU A 7 1.30 -11.31 4.04
C LEU A 7 1.18 -12.32 2.91
N ALA A 8 2.15 -13.22 2.76
CA ALA A 8 2.07 -14.31 1.81
C ALA A 8 0.83 -15.19 2.03
N LYS A 9 0.53 -15.52 3.28
CA LYS A 9 -0.67 -16.28 3.62
C LYS A 9 -1.96 -15.57 3.22
N LEU A 10 -2.05 -14.24 3.41
CA LEU A 10 -3.20 -13.45 2.99
C LEU A 10 -3.40 -13.53 1.46
N TYR A 11 -2.32 -13.42 0.69
CA TYR A 11 -2.37 -13.47 -0.76
C TYR A 11 -2.59 -14.87 -1.36
N LEU A 12 -2.44 -15.95 -0.58
CA LEU A 12 -2.79 -17.31 -1.02
C LEU A 12 -4.30 -17.47 -1.28
N GLU A 13 -5.15 -16.61 -0.72
CA GLU A 13 -6.59 -16.61 -1.02
C GLU A 13 -6.89 -16.22 -2.48
N GLU A 14 -5.96 -15.49 -3.12
CA GLU A 14 -6.07 -15.04 -4.50
C GLU A 14 -5.02 -15.65 -5.45
N ALA A 15 -4.17 -16.57 -4.97
CA ALA A 15 -3.07 -17.16 -5.73
C ALA A 15 -3.05 -18.68 -5.58
N SER A 16 -3.00 -19.40 -6.71
CA SER A 16 -2.97 -20.87 -6.75
C SER A 16 -1.57 -21.43 -6.98
N THR A 17 -0.60 -20.59 -7.36
CA THR A 17 0.79 -20.99 -7.59
C THR A 17 1.79 -20.04 -6.93
N ILE A 18 3.01 -20.52 -6.69
CA ILE A 18 4.11 -19.69 -6.18
C ILE A 18 4.37 -18.50 -7.10
N LYS A 19 4.32 -18.71 -8.42
CA LYS A 19 4.53 -17.65 -9.41
C LYS A 19 3.47 -16.55 -9.33
N GLU A 20 2.20 -16.92 -9.12
CA GLU A 20 1.11 -15.94 -8.93
C GLU A 20 1.27 -15.19 -7.62
N LEU A 21 1.69 -15.89 -6.55
CA LEU A 21 1.96 -15.28 -5.26
C LEU A 21 3.09 -14.25 -5.34
N GLU A 22 4.21 -14.60 -5.97
CA GLU A 22 5.34 -13.70 -6.23
C GLU A 22 4.91 -12.48 -7.05
N ALA A 23 4.10 -12.67 -8.09
CA ALA A 23 3.59 -11.59 -8.92
C ALA A 23 2.68 -10.61 -8.16
N LYS A 24 2.10 -11.03 -7.02
CA LYS A 24 1.26 -10.18 -6.17
C LYS A 24 2.02 -9.54 -5.00
N ILE A 25 3.02 -10.22 -4.44
CA ILE A 25 3.82 -9.70 -3.31
C ILE A 25 4.96 -8.80 -3.78
N ASN A 26 5.69 -9.18 -4.83
CA ASN A 26 6.88 -8.44 -5.26
C ASN A 26 6.57 -6.95 -5.57
N PRO A 27 5.44 -6.58 -6.19
CA PRO A 27 5.10 -5.18 -6.43
C PRO A 27 4.95 -4.31 -5.17
N ILE A 28 4.65 -4.92 -4.01
CA ILE A 28 4.55 -4.21 -2.73
C ILE A 28 5.90 -3.58 -2.36
N PHE A 29 7.00 -4.29 -2.62
CA PHE A 29 8.37 -3.88 -2.26
C PHE A 29 9.18 -3.39 -3.46
N ALA A 30 8.60 -3.37 -4.66
CA ALA A 30 9.23 -2.79 -5.83
C ALA A 30 9.06 -1.25 -5.82
N PRO A 31 9.98 -0.51 -6.46
CA PRO A 31 9.81 0.93 -6.69
C PRO A 31 8.46 1.21 -7.35
N LYS A 32 7.73 2.22 -6.86
CA LYS A 32 6.40 2.52 -7.40
C LYS A 32 6.50 3.26 -8.74
N ASP A 33 5.56 2.94 -9.62
CA ASP A 33 5.39 3.63 -10.88
C ASP A 33 4.51 4.87 -10.65
N PHE A 34 5.13 6.04 -10.76
CA PHE A 34 4.44 7.33 -10.65
C PHE A 34 4.01 7.88 -12.02
N GLU A 35 4.18 7.12 -13.10
CA GLU A 35 3.66 7.49 -14.40
C GLU A 35 2.13 7.28 -14.47
N GLY A 36 1.45 8.11 -15.27
CA GLY A 36 0.02 7.96 -15.56
C GLY A 36 -0.91 8.77 -14.66
N ALA A 37 -2.20 8.41 -14.67
CA ALA A 37 -3.29 9.26 -14.18
C ALA A 37 -3.31 9.49 -12.65
N TRP A 38 -2.53 8.71 -11.90
CA TRP A 38 -2.49 8.79 -10.43
C TRP A 38 -1.14 9.29 -9.89
N GLY A 39 -0.16 9.56 -10.75
CA GLY A 39 1.21 9.95 -10.37
C GLY A 39 1.28 11.09 -9.36
N ASP A 40 0.67 12.22 -9.68
CA ASP A 40 0.65 13.41 -8.81
C ASP A 40 0.04 13.11 -7.43
N HIS A 41 -1.02 12.30 -7.40
CA HIS A 41 -1.66 11.88 -6.15
C HIS A 41 -0.78 10.90 -5.36
N MET A 42 -0.05 10.01 -6.05
CA MET A 42 0.90 9.10 -5.43
C MET A 42 2.08 9.84 -4.83
N HIS A 43 2.65 10.84 -5.53
CA HIS A 43 3.70 11.70 -4.97
C HIS A 43 3.24 12.46 -3.73
N THR A 44 2.02 12.99 -3.76
CA THR A 44 1.43 13.61 -2.57
C THR A 44 1.35 12.62 -1.41
N MET A 45 0.99 11.36 -1.68
CA MET A 45 0.89 10.33 -0.64
C MET A 45 2.26 9.87 -0.13
N GLU A 46 3.22 9.69 -1.01
CA GLU A 46 4.62 9.41 -0.68
C GLU A 46 5.14 10.46 0.31
N ASP A 47 5.08 11.75 -0.06
CA ASP A 47 5.54 12.85 0.78
C ASP A 47 4.86 12.85 2.17
N LEU A 48 3.54 12.61 2.21
CA LEU A 48 2.80 12.55 3.48
C LEU A 48 3.19 11.35 4.33
N ILE A 49 3.37 10.17 3.72
CA ILE A 49 3.75 8.93 4.42
C ILE A 49 5.17 9.07 4.99
N GLN A 50 6.10 9.63 4.23
CA GLN A 50 7.50 9.84 4.66
C GLN A 50 7.60 10.80 5.86
N ASN A 51 6.63 11.70 6.03
CA ASN A 51 6.60 12.69 7.12
C ASN A 51 5.57 12.37 8.22
N ALA A 52 4.81 11.28 8.09
CA ALA A 52 3.78 10.90 9.06
C ALA A 52 4.40 10.37 10.35
N PRO A 53 3.74 10.56 11.52
CA PRO A 53 4.07 9.78 12.70
C PRO A 53 3.77 8.30 12.45
N MET A 54 4.36 7.42 13.26
CA MET A 54 4.02 6.00 13.22
C MET A 54 2.58 5.79 13.73
N ILE A 55 1.65 5.57 12.81
CA ILE A 55 0.25 5.29 13.10
C ILE A 55 0.06 3.77 13.14
N ASN A 56 -0.65 3.27 14.15
CA ASN A 56 -0.77 1.82 14.35
C ASN A 56 -1.99 1.21 13.68
N ASP A 57 -3.12 1.92 13.75
CA ASP A 57 -4.39 1.50 13.19
C ASP A 57 -4.52 1.97 11.73
N PHE A 58 -5.06 1.12 10.88
CA PHE A 58 -5.21 1.46 9.46
C PHE A 58 -6.24 2.57 9.24
N ASN A 59 -7.35 2.59 9.98
CA ASN A 59 -8.38 3.62 9.78
C ASN A 59 -7.86 4.99 10.23
N GLU A 60 -7.09 5.04 11.31
CA GLU A 60 -6.39 6.25 11.74
C GLU A 60 -5.40 6.74 10.67
N PHE A 61 -4.61 5.82 10.10
CA PHE A 61 -3.66 6.13 9.04
C PHE A 61 -4.37 6.64 7.77
N GLU A 62 -5.42 5.96 7.34
CA GLU A 62 -6.23 6.33 6.19
C GLU A 62 -6.83 7.74 6.39
N ALA A 63 -7.46 7.98 7.54
CA ALA A 63 -8.05 9.28 7.85
C ALA A 63 -7.00 10.39 7.90
N TYR A 64 -5.81 10.10 8.43
CA TYR A 64 -4.69 11.04 8.51
C TYR A 64 -4.22 11.46 7.10
N ILE A 65 -3.91 10.50 6.24
CA ILE A 65 -3.45 10.78 4.86
C ILE A 65 -4.56 11.45 4.05
N MET A 66 -5.82 11.02 4.21
CA MET A 66 -6.96 11.62 3.51
C MET A 66 -7.14 13.09 3.89
N ASN A 67 -7.04 13.41 5.18
CA ASN A 67 -7.20 14.77 5.67
C ASN A 67 -6.07 15.69 5.17
N LEU A 68 -4.81 15.24 5.20
CA LEU A 68 -3.67 16.07 4.79
C LEU A 68 -3.55 16.22 3.27
N SER A 69 -3.84 15.17 2.51
CA SER A 69 -3.80 15.24 1.04
C SER A 69 -4.97 16.05 0.46
N GLY A 70 -6.09 16.15 1.17
CA GLY A 70 -7.34 16.73 0.67
C GLY A 70 -8.02 15.89 -0.42
N LEU A 71 -7.48 14.70 -0.73
CA LEU A 71 -8.01 13.79 -1.74
C LEU A 71 -9.21 13.02 -1.21
N LYS A 72 -10.15 12.69 -2.10
CA LYS A 72 -11.38 11.98 -1.74
C LYS A 72 -11.80 10.98 -2.80
N GLY A 73 -12.57 9.97 -2.38
CA GLY A 73 -13.15 8.97 -3.26
C GLY A 73 -12.06 8.29 -4.11
N LYS A 74 -12.30 8.14 -5.41
CA LYS A 74 -11.37 7.46 -6.31
C LYS A 74 -9.96 8.09 -6.32
N ASN A 75 -9.88 9.42 -6.21
CA ASN A 75 -8.60 10.15 -6.21
C ASN A 75 -7.79 9.93 -4.94
N PHE A 76 -8.38 9.32 -3.91
CA PHE A 76 -7.66 8.89 -2.71
C PHE A 76 -7.44 7.38 -2.73
N PHE A 77 -8.51 6.59 -2.88
CA PHE A 77 -8.41 5.13 -2.71
C PHE A 77 -7.55 4.45 -3.78
N LYS A 78 -7.58 4.92 -5.03
CA LYS A 78 -6.73 4.36 -6.09
C LYS A 78 -5.24 4.60 -5.84
N PRO A 79 -4.77 5.85 -5.68
CA PRO A 79 -3.35 6.09 -5.40
C PRO A 79 -2.90 5.49 -4.07
N LEU A 80 -3.75 5.45 -3.02
CA LEU A 80 -3.38 4.82 -1.75
C LEU A 80 -3.10 3.33 -1.92
N ARG A 81 -3.92 2.62 -2.71
CA ARG A 81 -3.65 1.22 -2.99
C ARG A 81 -2.37 1.05 -3.81
N LEU A 82 -2.20 1.86 -4.86
CA LEU A 82 -1.01 1.78 -5.71
C LEU A 82 0.28 2.03 -4.93
N ILE A 83 0.32 3.05 -4.06
CA ILE A 83 1.52 3.35 -3.27
C ILE A 83 1.80 2.27 -2.22
N LEU A 84 0.78 1.62 -1.66
CA LEU A 84 0.95 0.56 -0.66
C LEU A 84 1.20 -0.82 -1.25
N THR A 85 0.77 -1.10 -2.48
CA THR A 85 0.79 -2.46 -3.03
C THR A 85 1.35 -2.60 -4.44
N GLY A 86 1.56 -1.50 -5.16
CA GLY A 86 1.97 -1.53 -6.57
C GLY A 86 0.93 -2.17 -7.50
N ALA A 87 -0.32 -2.35 -7.03
CA ALA A 87 -1.36 -3.07 -7.77
C ALA A 87 -2.72 -2.37 -7.63
N GLU A 88 -3.57 -2.48 -8.65
CA GLU A 88 -4.91 -1.86 -8.64
C GLU A 88 -5.95 -2.59 -7.77
N TYR A 89 -5.68 -3.86 -7.47
CA TYR A 89 -6.60 -4.80 -6.82
C TYR A 89 -5.81 -5.74 -5.89
N GLY A 90 -6.54 -6.40 -4.99
CA GLY A 90 -6.00 -7.38 -4.05
C GLY A 90 -6.78 -7.35 -2.73
N PRO A 91 -6.24 -7.97 -1.68
CA PRO A 91 -6.83 -7.99 -0.35
C PRO A 91 -7.12 -6.60 0.21
N GLU A 92 -7.91 -6.54 1.28
CA GLU A 92 -8.26 -5.29 1.93
C GLU A 92 -7.01 -4.60 2.49
N LEU A 93 -6.91 -3.28 2.29
CA LEU A 93 -5.74 -2.52 2.75
C LEU A 93 -5.61 -2.54 4.27
N SER A 94 -6.73 -2.67 5.00
CA SER A 94 -6.76 -2.84 6.46
C SER A 94 -6.11 -4.15 6.94
N GLU A 95 -6.05 -5.18 6.08
CA GLU A 95 -5.38 -6.45 6.38
C GLU A 95 -3.91 -6.43 5.95
N ILE A 96 -3.60 -5.72 4.86
CA ILE A 96 -2.23 -5.57 4.34
C ILE A 96 -1.41 -4.63 5.22
N TYR A 97 -1.97 -3.47 5.57
CA TYR A 97 -1.25 -2.39 6.25
C TYR A 97 -0.51 -2.83 7.52
N PRO A 98 -1.12 -3.58 8.47
CA PRO A 98 -0.41 -4.04 9.66
C PRO A 98 0.83 -4.89 9.37
N LEU A 99 0.84 -5.60 8.23
CA LEU A 99 1.91 -6.52 7.82
C LEU A 99 3.04 -5.79 7.09
N ILE A 100 2.73 -4.70 6.37
CA ILE A 100 3.72 -3.89 5.66
C ILE A 100 4.19 -2.68 6.46
N LYS A 101 3.49 -2.28 7.53
CA LYS A 101 3.81 -1.10 8.36
C LYS A 101 5.28 -1.02 8.79
N PRO A 102 5.96 -2.12 9.22
CA PRO A 102 7.38 -2.08 9.56
C PRO A 102 8.29 -1.66 8.39
N TYR A 103 7.81 -1.80 7.16
CA TYR A 103 8.48 -1.47 5.90
C TYR A 103 7.84 -0.27 5.20
N LEU A 104 6.94 0.47 5.86
CA LEU A 104 6.08 1.44 5.19
C LEU A 104 6.85 2.50 4.38
N LEU A 105 7.99 2.96 4.89
CA LEU A 105 8.83 3.94 4.22
C LEU A 105 9.57 3.38 2.99
N GLU A 106 9.84 2.08 2.97
CA GLU A 106 10.40 1.37 1.81
C GLU A 106 9.29 1.11 0.77
N VAL A 107 8.11 0.71 1.24
CA VAL A 107 6.95 0.44 0.37
C VAL A 107 6.47 1.71 -0.32
N ALA A 108 6.39 2.82 0.40
CA ALA A 108 5.97 4.12 -0.13
C ALA A 108 7.16 4.94 -0.65
N SER A 109 7.96 4.34 -1.54
CA SER A 109 9.08 4.96 -2.27
C SER A 109 9.17 4.52 -3.73
#